data_AF-A0A6H5IDG7-F1
#
_entry.id   AF-A0A6H5IDG7-F1
#
_cell.length_a   1.000
_cell.length_b   1.000
_cell.length_c   1.000
_cell.angle_alpha   90.00
_cell.angle_beta   90.00
_cell.angle_gamma   90.00
#
_symmetry.space_group_name_H-M   'P 1'
#
loop_
_entity.id
_entity.type
_entity.pdbx_description
1 polymer ?
#
loop_
_entity_poly.entity_id
_entity_poly.type
_entity_poly.pdbx_seq_one_letter_code
_entity_poly.pdbx_strand_id
1 'polypeptide(L)'
;MHFLNRIFLHRARLATTPEEELPKKIDLALHQHGESHTKLLELLHLVTRYSVKTGHPRFVNQLYSSVDPYGLVGQWLTDALNPSVYTYEVSPVFSLMEEVVLREMRQILGWPDQGQGDGIFCPGGSMANGYAINIARHHAYPEIKERGLSGLPRLVVFTSEDAHYSVKKLTAFLGMGASNVYSVKVDGAGQMRVDDLRAQIERAIGEGARPLLVSATAGTTVIGAFDPLREIAAVCREHKIWLHVDAAWAVALSYIPESKRHLEGEELSAALHKIAPIVKSRMVKEGSMLITYQPIRGQANFFRLVLQNSGLTEDDMLFIVQEIERLSKDL
;
A
#
# COMPACT_ATOMS: atom_id res chain seq x y z
N MET A 1 -15.17 -16.19 -22.34
CA MET A 1 -15.91 -15.63 -21.18
C MET A 1 -16.37 -16.67 -20.15
N HIS A 2 -16.92 -17.83 -20.55
CA HIS A 2 -17.52 -18.78 -19.59
C HIS A 2 -16.53 -19.41 -18.58
N PHE A 3 -15.27 -19.64 -18.98
CA PHE A 3 -14.21 -20.13 -18.09
C PHE A 3 -13.81 -19.10 -17.02
N LEU A 4 -13.64 -17.83 -17.41
CA LEU A 4 -13.25 -16.74 -16.51
C LEU A 4 -14.33 -16.47 -15.45
N ASN A 5 -15.62 -16.49 -15.82
CA ASN A 5 -16.71 -16.34 -14.85
C ASN A 5 -16.70 -17.42 -13.76
N ARG A 6 -16.22 -18.64 -14.05
CA ARG A 6 -16.08 -19.70 -13.03
C ARG A 6 -14.92 -19.46 -12.06
N ILE A 7 -13.90 -18.70 -12.45
CA ILE A 7 -12.79 -18.30 -11.58
C ILE A 7 -13.29 -17.34 -10.50
N PHE A 8 -14.10 -16.35 -10.89
CA PHE A 8 -14.48 -15.23 -10.03
C PHE A 8 -15.74 -15.45 -9.17
N LEU A 9 -16.71 -16.29 -9.58
CA LEU A 9 -18.07 -16.31 -8.99
C LEU A 9 -18.39 -17.44 -7.98
N HIS A 10 -17.41 -18.19 -7.48
CA HIS A 10 -17.69 -19.24 -6.49
C HIS A 10 -17.02 -18.97 -5.16
N ARG A 11 -17.84 -19.04 -4.07
CA ARG A 11 -17.56 -18.92 -2.62
C ARG A 11 -16.17 -18.41 -2.28
N ALA A 12 -16.06 -17.40 -1.41
CA ALA A 12 -14.83 -16.95 -0.75
C ALA A 12 -14.08 -18.15 -0.15
N ARG A 13 -13.32 -18.85 -0.96
CA ARG A 13 -12.46 -19.94 -0.53
C ARG A 13 -11.14 -19.25 -0.33
N LEU A 14 -10.84 -19.03 0.95
CA LEU A 14 -9.47 -19.09 1.43
C LEU A 14 -8.78 -20.27 0.75
N ALA A 15 -7.51 -20.13 0.41
CA ALA A 15 -6.69 -21.32 0.15
C ALA A 15 -6.68 -22.13 1.46
N THR A 16 -7.60 -23.07 1.61
CA THR A 16 -7.77 -23.87 2.84
C THR A 16 -6.84 -25.06 2.88
N THR A 17 -6.02 -25.25 1.84
CA THR A 17 -5.02 -26.31 1.80
C THR A 17 -3.82 -25.87 2.64
N PRO A 18 -3.45 -26.61 3.69
CA PRO A 18 -2.23 -26.34 4.44
C PRO A 18 -1.00 -26.32 3.52
N GLU A 19 -0.01 -25.51 3.85
CA GLU A 19 1.23 -25.37 3.07
C GLU A 19 1.89 -26.72 2.79
N GLU A 20 1.93 -27.60 3.79
CA GLU A 20 2.53 -28.94 3.70
C GLU A 20 1.77 -29.90 2.77
N GLU A 21 0.48 -29.65 2.50
CA GLU A 21 -0.33 -30.47 1.61
C GLU A 21 -0.28 -30.02 0.16
N LEU A 22 0.04 -28.75 -0.10
CA LEU A 22 -0.03 -28.18 -1.44
C LEU A 22 0.91 -28.87 -2.45
N PRO A 23 2.18 -29.19 -2.11
CA PRO A 23 3.08 -29.95 -3.00
C PRO A 23 2.57 -31.35 -3.35
N LYS A 24 1.67 -31.93 -2.54
CA LYS A 24 1.04 -33.23 -2.84
C LYS A 24 -0.12 -33.11 -3.83
N LYS A 25 -0.63 -31.89 -4.06
CA LYS A 25 -1.81 -31.59 -4.90
C LYS A 25 -1.45 -30.93 -6.23
N ILE A 26 -0.27 -30.31 -6.32
CA ILE A 26 0.26 -29.73 -7.55
C ILE A 26 1.76 -30.06 -7.63
N ASP A 27 2.16 -30.71 -8.72
CA ASP A 27 3.57 -30.93 -9.01
C ASP A 27 4.17 -29.63 -9.55
N LEU A 28 5.15 -29.09 -8.83
CA LEU A 28 5.87 -27.87 -9.17
C LEU A 28 7.30 -28.16 -9.66
N ALA A 29 7.67 -29.44 -9.82
CA ALA A 29 8.97 -29.82 -10.32
C ALA A 29 9.16 -29.38 -11.79
N LEU A 30 10.38 -28.98 -12.11
CA LEU A 30 10.78 -28.71 -13.50
C LEU A 30 11.39 -29.99 -14.10
N HIS A 31 10.94 -30.33 -15.30
CA HIS A 31 11.45 -31.47 -16.06
C HIS A 31 12.33 -31.00 -17.22
N GLN A 32 13.19 -31.89 -17.73
CA GLN A 32 14.10 -31.57 -18.85
C GLN A 32 13.39 -31.45 -20.20
N HIS A 33 12.16 -31.93 -20.31
CA HIS A 33 11.37 -31.93 -21.54
C HIS A 33 10.11 -31.08 -21.38
N GLY A 34 9.62 -30.53 -22.49
CA GLY A 34 8.38 -29.78 -22.51
C GLY A 34 7.17 -30.66 -22.21
N GLU A 35 6.11 -30.03 -21.69
CA GLU A 35 4.85 -30.69 -21.36
C GLU A 35 3.83 -30.60 -22.49
N SER A 36 2.87 -31.52 -22.50
CA SER A 36 1.75 -31.49 -23.45
C SER A 36 0.79 -30.34 -23.16
N HIS A 37 0.09 -29.84 -24.18
CA HIS A 37 -0.96 -28.82 -24.02
C HIS A 37 -2.04 -29.26 -23.02
N THR A 38 -2.44 -30.53 -23.06
CA THR A 38 -3.40 -31.11 -22.10
C THR A 38 -2.90 -30.97 -20.67
N LYS A 39 -1.63 -31.32 -20.41
CA LYS A 39 -1.02 -31.20 -19.09
C LYS A 39 -0.96 -29.74 -18.62
N LEU A 40 -0.62 -28.81 -19.51
CA LEU A 40 -0.62 -27.37 -19.19
C LEU A 40 -2.03 -26.88 -18.79
N LEU A 41 -3.08 -27.31 -19.50
CA LEU A 41 -4.46 -26.97 -19.14
C LEU A 41 -4.88 -27.56 -17.78
N GLU A 42 -4.45 -28.78 -17.47
CA GLU A 42 -4.65 -29.40 -16.15
C GLU A 42 -3.97 -28.58 -15.04
N LEU A 43 -2.72 -28.17 -15.25
CA LEU A 43 -1.96 -27.34 -14.31
C LEU A 43 -2.64 -25.98 -14.09
N LEU A 44 -3.13 -25.33 -15.15
CA LEU A 44 -3.89 -24.07 -15.03
C LEU A 44 -5.14 -24.25 -14.15
N HIS A 45 -5.83 -25.38 -14.27
CA HIS A 45 -6.98 -25.68 -13.42
C HIS A 45 -6.59 -25.87 -11.95
N LEU A 46 -5.47 -26.55 -11.69
CA LEU A 46 -4.94 -26.75 -10.33
C LEU A 46 -4.51 -25.42 -9.69
N VAL A 47 -3.76 -24.59 -10.42
CA VAL A 47 -3.36 -23.24 -9.96
C VAL A 47 -4.60 -22.44 -9.60
N THR A 48 -5.57 -22.34 -10.50
CA THR A 48 -6.83 -21.63 -10.26
C THR A 48 -7.58 -22.15 -9.04
N ARG A 49 -7.60 -23.47 -8.84
CA ARG A 49 -8.31 -24.13 -7.74
C ARG A 49 -7.69 -23.85 -6.37
N TYR A 50 -6.36 -23.77 -6.30
CA TYR A 50 -5.63 -23.62 -5.04
C TYR A 50 -5.15 -22.19 -4.76
N SER A 51 -5.28 -21.27 -5.71
CA SER A 51 -5.02 -19.84 -5.50
C SER A 51 -6.14 -19.14 -4.74
N VAL A 52 -5.78 -18.05 -4.06
CA VAL A 52 -6.73 -17.14 -3.42
C VAL A 52 -7.55 -16.41 -4.47
N LYS A 53 -8.87 -16.35 -4.28
CA LYS A 53 -9.80 -15.64 -5.17
C LYS A 53 -9.87 -14.16 -4.81
N THR A 54 -8.90 -13.39 -5.28
CA THR A 54 -8.77 -11.96 -4.94
C THR A 54 -9.91 -11.10 -5.46
N GLY A 55 -10.63 -11.53 -6.51
CA GLY A 55 -11.83 -10.83 -7.01
C GLY A 55 -13.15 -11.24 -6.40
N HIS A 56 -13.13 -12.08 -5.36
CA HIS A 56 -14.35 -12.34 -4.60
C HIS A 56 -14.76 -11.06 -3.82
N PRO A 57 -16.03 -10.63 -3.82
CA PRO A 57 -16.46 -9.40 -3.10
C PRO A 57 -16.12 -9.39 -1.60
N ARG A 58 -15.92 -10.57 -1.04
CA ARG A 58 -15.56 -10.80 0.38
C ARG A 58 -14.06 -11.01 0.63
N PHE A 59 -13.21 -10.78 -0.38
CA PHE A 59 -11.76 -10.66 -0.24
C PHE A 59 -11.40 -9.20 0.02
N VAL A 60 -11.20 -8.86 1.28
CA VAL A 60 -10.98 -7.48 1.74
C VAL A 60 -9.82 -7.39 2.73
N ASN A 61 -8.94 -8.40 2.68
CA ASN A 61 -7.83 -8.56 3.62
C ASN A 61 -6.57 -7.81 3.21
N GLN A 62 -6.36 -7.64 1.90
CA GLN A 62 -5.15 -7.03 1.34
C GLN A 62 -5.45 -5.66 0.76
N LEU A 63 -4.40 -4.86 0.56
CA LEU A 63 -4.50 -3.53 -0.07
C LEU A 63 -4.75 -3.55 -1.59
N TYR A 64 -5.26 -4.66 -2.10
CA TYR A 64 -5.60 -4.86 -3.50
C TYR A 64 -6.77 -5.84 -3.54
N SER A 65 -7.62 -5.73 -4.54
CA SER A 65 -8.75 -6.63 -4.73
C SER A 65 -9.17 -6.61 -6.19
N SER A 66 -9.88 -7.66 -6.60
CA SER A 66 -10.51 -7.75 -7.93
C SER A 66 -9.57 -7.60 -9.11
N VAL A 67 -10.13 -7.87 -10.27
CA VAL A 67 -9.50 -7.63 -11.55
C VAL A 67 -10.47 -6.73 -12.31
N ASP A 68 -10.06 -5.49 -12.55
CA ASP A 68 -10.83 -4.60 -13.41
C ASP A 68 -10.85 -5.19 -14.83
N PRO A 69 -12.03 -5.35 -15.48
CA PRO A 69 -12.10 -5.99 -16.79
C PRO A 69 -11.36 -5.21 -17.88
N TYR A 70 -11.31 -3.88 -17.79
CA TYR A 70 -10.55 -3.05 -18.73
C TYR A 70 -9.05 -3.14 -18.44
N GLY A 71 -8.67 -3.14 -17.16
CA GLY A 71 -7.30 -3.42 -16.72
C GLY A 71 -6.78 -4.77 -17.21
N LEU A 72 -7.62 -5.82 -17.17
CA LEU A 72 -7.26 -7.15 -17.67
C LEU A 72 -7.04 -7.18 -19.18
N VAL A 73 -7.92 -6.53 -19.96
CA VAL A 73 -7.76 -6.43 -21.41
C VAL A 73 -6.49 -5.64 -21.74
N GLY A 74 -6.22 -4.55 -21.00
CA GLY A 74 -4.97 -3.81 -21.10
C GLY A 74 -3.75 -4.69 -20.83
N GLN A 75 -3.79 -5.51 -19.77
CA GLN A 75 -2.70 -6.44 -19.44
C GLN A 75 -2.48 -7.49 -20.53
N TRP A 76 -3.54 -8.13 -21.04
CA TRP A 76 -3.41 -9.10 -22.14
C TRP A 76 -2.82 -8.48 -23.40
N LEU A 77 -3.21 -7.24 -23.73
CA LEU A 77 -2.65 -6.53 -24.86
C LEU A 77 -1.16 -6.21 -24.65
N THR A 78 -0.79 -5.73 -23.45
CA THR A 78 0.61 -5.50 -23.08
C THR A 78 1.42 -6.79 -23.16
N ASP A 79 0.94 -7.89 -22.59
CA ASP A 79 1.66 -9.18 -22.60
C ASP A 79 1.78 -9.75 -24.01
N ALA A 80 0.75 -9.61 -24.85
CA ALA A 80 0.77 -10.07 -26.23
C ALA A 80 1.74 -9.28 -27.12
N LEU A 81 1.86 -7.97 -26.88
CA LEU A 81 2.79 -7.11 -27.60
C LEU A 81 4.22 -7.17 -27.04
N ASN A 82 4.37 -7.57 -25.76
CA ASN A 82 5.63 -7.68 -25.03
C ASN A 82 6.57 -6.48 -25.24
N PRO A 83 6.08 -5.23 -25.07
CA PRO A 83 6.89 -4.05 -25.29
C PRO A 83 7.94 -3.89 -24.17
N SER A 84 8.99 -3.12 -24.46
CA SER A 84 9.93 -2.70 -23.43
C SER A 84 10.07 -1.18 -23.46
N VAL A 85 9.73 -0.52 -22.35
CA VAL A 85 9.55 0.95 -22.30
C VAL A 85 10.86 1.69 -22.01
N TYR A 86 11.99 1.21 -22.54
CA TYR A 86 13.31 1.84 -22.33
C TYR A 86 13.64 2.91 -23.38
N THR A 87 13.10 2.81 -24.62
CA THR A 87 13.19 3.86 -25.64
C THR A 87 11.87 3.99 -26.39
N TYR A 88 11.67 5.20 -26.93
CA TYR A 88 10.51 5.52 -27.78
C TYR A 88 10.42 4.62 -29.01
N GLU A 89 11.55 4.26 -29.63
CA GLU A 89 11.60 3.47 -30.88
C GLU A 89 10.91 2.10 -30.75
N VAL A 90 11.05 1.43 -29.61
CA VAL A 90 10.52 0.07 -29.38
C VAL A 90 9.18 0.06 -28.63
N SER A 91 8.68 1.22 -28.21
CA SER A 91 7.44 1.32 -27.42
C SER A 91 6.67 2.65 -27.61
N PRO A 92 6.57 3.22 -28.82
CA PRO A 92 6.18 4.62 -29.03
C PRO A 92 4.80 4.95 -28.45
N VAL A 93 3.83 4.03 -28.64
CA VAL A 93 2.47 4.20 -28.12
C VAL A 93 2.46 4.14 -26.59
N PHE A 94 3.18 3.20 -25.98
CA PHE A 94 3.23 3.02 -24.53
C PHE A 94 3.96 4.17 -23.84
N SER A 95 5.04 4.69 -24.43
CA SER A 95 5.74 5.89 -23.91
C SER A 95 4.82 7.12 -23.88
N LEU A 96 4.05 7.34 -24.97
CA LEU A 96 3.09 8.47 -25.02
C LEU A 96 1.92 8.26 -24.06
N MET A 97 1.41 7.03 -23.93
CA MET A 97 0.35 6.71 -22.97
C MET A 97 0.79 7.00 -21.54
N GLU A 98 2.01 6.61 -21.16
CA GLU A 98 2.57 6.89 -19.83
C GLU A 98 2.64 8.39 -19.56
N GLU A 99 3.16 9.19 -20.49
CA GLU A 99 3.23 10.66 -20.36
C GLU A 99 1.85 11.28 -20.15
N VAL A 100 0.86 10.86 -20.95
CA VAL A 100 -0.52 11.35 -20.85
C VAL A 100 -1.11 11.01 -19.49
N VAL A 101 -1.05 9.74 -19.06
CA VAL A 101 -1.62 9.31 -17.78
C VAL A 101 -0.98 10.06 -16.61
N LEU A 102 0.36 10.21 -16.62
CA LEU A 102 1.07 10.94 -15.59
C LEU A 102 0.67 12.42 -15.55
N ARG A 103 0.47 13.06 -16.70
CA ARG A 103 -0.04 14.45 -16.77
C ARG A 103 -1.44 14.56 -16.17
N GLU A 104 -2.36 13.67 -16.55
CA GLU A 104 -3.72 13.66 -16.00
C GLU A 104 -3.72 13.43 -14.48
N MET A 105 -2.88 12.52 -13.97
CA MET A 105 -2.70 12.33 -12.53
C MET A 105 -2.24 13.61 -11.82
N ARG A 106 -1.25 14.32 -12.39
CA ARG A 106 -0.79 15.61 -11.84
C ARG A 106 -1.88 16.68 -11.87
N GLN A 107 -2.72 16.70 -12.91
CA GLN A 107 -3.88 17.61 -12.97
C GLN A 107 -4.90 17.32 -11.88
N ILE A 108 -5.24 16.05 -11.65
CA ILE A 108 -6.14 15.63 -10.56
C ILE A 108 -5.60 16.05 -9.20
N LEU A 109 -4.27 15.96 -9.01
CA LEU A 109 -3.59 16.42 -7.80
C LEU A 109 -3.50 17.95 -7.68
N GLY A 110 -3.93 18.70 -8.69
CA GLY A 110 -3.94 20.17 -8.68
C GLY A 110 -2.57 20.82 -8.93
N TRP A 111 -1.66 20.15 -9.66
CA TRP A 111 -0.39 20.74 -10.05
C TRP A 111 -0.59 21.91 -11.04
N PRO A 112 0.27 22.95 -10.99
CA PRO A 112 0.12 24.15 -11.82
C PRO A 112 0.20 23.84 -13.32
N ASP A 113 -0.20 24.81 -14.14
CA ASP A 113 -0.06 24.78 -15.61
C ASP A 113 -0.58 23.49 -16.25
N GLN A 114 -1.79 23.08 -15.84
CA GLN A 114 -2.45 21.86 -16.32
C GLN A 114 -1.59 20.59 -16.10
N GLY A 115 -1.03 20.44 -14.89
CA GLY A 115 -0.27 19.26 -14.52
C GLY A 115 1.17 19.27 -15.01
N GLN A 116 1.78 20.46 -15.13
CA GLN A 116 3.20 20.59 -15.44
C GLN A 116 4.05 19.92 -14.35
N GLY A 117 4.92 19.00 -14.75
CA GLY A 117 5.76 18.25 -13.84
C GLY A 117 6.35 17.03 -14.52
N ASP A 118 7.05 16.22 -13.74
CA ASP A 118 7.69 14.98 -14.19
C ASP A 118 7.05 13.76 -13.52
N GLY A 119 7.37 12.56 -14.01
CA GLY A 119 6.89 11.31 -13.44
C GLY A 119 7.35 10.09 -14.23
N ILE A 120 7.29 8.93 -13.60
CA ILE A 120 7.55 7.64 -14.22
C ILE A 120 6.74 6.57 -13.49
N PHE A 121 6.21 5.58 -14.20
CA PHE A 121 5.68 4.40 -13.51
C PHE A 121 6.82 3.60 -12.89
N CYS A 122 6.57 3.01 -11.72
CA CYS A 122 7.57 2.24 -11.00
C CYS A 122 6.98 0.93 -10.49
N PRO A 123 7.80 -0.12 -10.29
CA PRO A 123 7.34 -1.43 -9.83
C PRO A 123 7.04 -1.39 -8.32
N GLY A 124 5.97 -0.69 -7.96
CA GLY A 124 5.41 -0.59 -6.60
C GLY A 124 5.85 0.66 -5.82
N GLY A 125 5.01 1.05 -4.85
CA GLY A 125 5.22 2.26 -4.04
C GLY A 125 6.51 2.26 -3.19
N SER A 126 7.10 1.09 -2.92
CA SER A 126 8.42 1.02 -2.30
C SER A 126 9.52 1.63 -3.19
N MET A 127 9.47 1.37 -4.50
CA MET A 127 10.41 1.97 -5.46
C MET A 127 10.12 3.45 -5.68
N ALA A 128 8.85 3.87 -5.68
CA ALA A 128 8.48 5.29 -5.72
C ALA A 128 9.13 6.09 -4.58
N ASN A 129 9.02 5.58 -3.35
CA ASN A 129 9.67 6.16 -2.17
C ASN A 129 11.20 6.20 -2.33
N GLY A 130 11.79 5.14 -2.91
CA GLY A 130 13.22 5.10 -3.23
C GLY A 130 13.63 6.16 -4.26
N TYR A 131 12.84 6.37 -5.32
CA TYR A 131 13.07 7.43 -6.29
C TYR A 131 13.00 8.80 -5.65
N ALA A 132 12.03 9.05 -4.76
CA ALA A 132 11.95 10.33 -4.04
C ALA A 132 13.20 10.62 -3.22
N ILE A 133 13.73 9.63 -2.48
CA ILE A 133 14.98 9.76 -1.72
C ILE A 133 16.16 10.01 -2.68
N ASN A 134 16.23 9.27 -3.79
CA ASN A 134 17.31 9.43 -4.76
C ASN A 134 17.29 10.80 -5.44
N ILE A 135 16.10 11.31 -5.80
CA ILE A 135 15.89 12.64 -6.39
C ILE A 135 16.30 13.72 -5.40
N ALA A 136 15.81 13.66 -4.15
CA ALA A 136 16.19 14.62 -3.11
C ALA A 136 17.71 14.66 -2.89
N ARG A 137 18.33 13.48 -2.85
CA ARG A 137 19.79 13.32 -2.72
C ARG A 137 20.55 13.91 -3.89
N HIS A 138 20.14 13.60 -5.13
CA HIS A 138 20.78 14.14 -6.34
C HIS A 138 20.57 15.65 -6.50
N HIS A 139 19.40 16.15 -6.11
CA HIS A 139 19.10 17.58 -6.10
C HIS A 139 19.99 18.35 -5.12
N ALA A 140 20.21 17.80 -3.93
CA ALA A 140 21.07 18.42 -2.92
C ALA A 140 22.57 18.29 -3.24
N TYR A 141 22.99 17.16 -3.82
CA TYR A 141 24.39 16.82 -4.12
C TYR A 141 24.51 16.11 -5.49
N PRO A 142 24.49 16.85 -6.61
CA PRO A 142 24.54 16.26 -7.94
C PRO A 142 25.79 15.40 -8.19
N GLU A 143 26.91 15.78 -7.59
CA GLU A 143 28.22 15.12 -7.68
C GLU A 143 28.21 13.69 -7.10
N ILE A 144 27.21 13.34 -6.30
CA ILE A 144 27.06 12.00 -5.73
C ILE A 144 26.98 10.92 -6.80
N LYS A 145 26.48 11.27 -8.00
CA LYS A 145 26.37 10.35 -9.14
C LYS A 145 27.75 9.84 -9.59
N GLU A 146 28.78 10.66 -9.44
CA GLU A 146 30.14 10.34 -9.87
C GLU A 146 31.07 9.98 -8.70
N ARG A 147 30.93 10.68 -7.56
CA ARG A 147 31.84 10.56 -6.41
C ARG A 147 31.34 9.61 -5.32
N GLY A 148 30.07 9.21 -5.38
CA GLY A 148 29.43 8.44 -4.33
C GLY A 148 29.21 9.25 -3.05
N LEU A 149 28.81 8.57 -1.97
CA LEU A 149 28.51 9.19 -0.67
C LEU A 149 29.74 9.64 0.12
N SER A 150 30.93 9.15 -0.23
CA SER A 150 32.16 9.45 0.51
C SER A 150 32.51 10.93 0.37
N GLY A 151 32.76 11.60 1.51
CA GLY A 151 33.06 13.02 1.55
C GLY A 151 31.84 13.95 1.58
N LEU A 152 30.61 13.41 1.48
CA LEU A 152 29.39 14.18 1.74
C LEU A 152 29.09 14.23 3.24
N PRO A 153 28.37 15.27 3.72
CA PRO A 153 27.86 15.27 5.08
C PRO A 153 26.90 14.10 5.30
N ARG A 154 26.74 13.67 6.56
CA ARG A 154 25.78 12.63 6.93
C ARG A 154 24.36 13.10 6.59
N LEU A 155 23.70 12.47 5.64
CA LEU A 155 22.36 12.83 5.19
C LEU A 155 21.29 12.14 6.07
N VAL A 156 20.26 12.87 6.49
CA VAL A 156 19.18 12.37 7.36
C VAL A 156 17.81 12.52 6.67
N VAL A 157 17.01 11.47 6.76
CA VAL A 157 15.61 11.42 6.28
C VAL A 157 14.67 11.37 7.48
N PHE A 158 13.56 12.08 7.43
CA PHE A 158 12.53 12.08 8.47
C PHE A 158 11.27 11.42 7.95
N THR A 159 10.64 10.60 8.78
CA THR A 159 9.34 10.00 8.44
C THR A 159 8.58 9.65 9.72
N SER A 160 7.26 9.53 9.62
CA SER A 160 6.41 9.13 10.74
C SER A 160 6.83 7.75 11.28
N GLU A 161 6.72 7.52 12.58
CA GLU A 161 6.93 6.19 13.15
C GLU A 161 5.94 5.14 12.62
N ASP A 162 4.77 5.57 12.12
CA ASP A 162 3.75 4.74 11.47
C ASP A 162 3.88 4.71 9.92
N ALA A 163 4.91 5.34 9.37
CA ALA A 163 5.15 5.35 7.93
C ALA A 163 5.52 3.95 7.40
N HIS A 164 5.32 3.74 6.09
CA HIS A 164 5.67 2.48 5.47
C HIS A 164 7.18 2.21 5.56
N TYR A 165 7.55 0.97 5.91
CA TYR A 165 8.94 0.57 6.14
C TYR A 165 9.86 0.74 4.92
N SER A 166 9.29 0.98 3.73
CA SER A 166 10.02 1.26 2.48
C SER A 166 11.00 2.41 2.63
N VAL A 167 10.64 3.48 3.35
CA VAL A 167 11.52 4.65 3.52
C VAL A 167 12.84 4.21 4.14
N LYS A 168 12.79 3.52 5.28
CA LYS A 168 13.97 2.98 5.96
C LYS A 168 14.75 1.98 5.10
N LYS A 169 14.03 1.07 4.42
CA LYS A 169 14.64 0.08 3.53
C LYS A 169 15.40 0.74 2.38
N LEU A 170 14.80 1.72 1.72
CA LEU A 170 15.37 2.35 0.53
C LEU A 170 16.46 3.37 0.89
N THR A 171 16.37 4.06 2.02
CA THR A 171 17.48 4.86 2.56
C THR A 171 18.73 3.99 2.80
N ALA A 172 18.54 2.79 3.39
CA ALA A 172 19.64 1.85 3.58
C ALA A 172 20.18 1.33 2.25
N PHE A 173 19.31 0.94 1.32
CA PHE A 173 19.68 0.46 -0.02
C PHE A 173 20.49 1.50 -0.81
N LEU A 174 20.15 2.79 -0.68
CA LEU A 174 20.87 3.89 -1.32
C LEU A 174 22.19 4.23 -0.62
N GLY A 175 22.61 3.50 0.41
CA GLY A 175 23.90 3.64 1.08
C GLY A 175 23.95 4.68 2.19
N MET A 176 22.83 5.35 2.49
CA MET A 176 22.77 6.35 3.56
C MET A 176 22.69 5.72 4.96
N GLY A 177 22.32 4.44 5.06
CA GLY A 177 22.20 3.71 6.32
C GLY A 177 20.83 3.90 7.01
N ALA A 178 20.28 2.80 7.53
CA ALA A 178 18.95 2.78 8.14
C ALA A 178 18.83 3.62 9.42
N SER A 179 19.95 3.85 10.13
CA SER A 179 20.00 4.67 11.35
C SER A 179 19.88 6.17 11.09
N ASN A 180 20.06 6.60 9.83
CA ASN A 180 19.88 7.98 9.41
C ASN A 180 18.44 8.27 8.93
N VAL A 181 17.50 7.37 9.26
CA VAL A 181 16.06 7.63 9.16
C VAL A 181 15.53 7.92 10.54
N TYR A 182 15.20 9.20 10.79
CA TYR A 182 14.72 9.67 12.08
C TYR A 182 13.21 9.54 12.11
N SER A 183 12.74 8.64 12.98
CA SER A 183 11.31 8.48 13.26
C SER A 183 10.80 9.71 14.00
N VAL A 184 9.76 10.32 13.45
CA VAL A 184 9.00 11.42 14.04
C VAL A 184 7.79 10.84 14.73
N LYS A 185 7.51 11.28 15.95
CA LYS A 185 6.37 10.81 16.74
C LYS A 185 5.04 11.14 16.05
N VAL A 186 4.04 10.34 16.35
CA VAL A 186 2.65 10.64 15.98
C VAL A 186 1.82 11.13 17.16
N ASP A 187 0.68 11.75 16.85
CA ASP A 187 -0.34 12.12 17.83
C ASP A 187 -1.35 10.97 18.08
N GLY A 188 -2.40 11.24 18.86
CA GLY A 188 -3.43 10.24 19.15
C GLY A 188 -4.23 9.78 17.92
N ALA A 189 -4.24 10.56 16.84
CA ALA A 189 -4.85 10.22 15.56
C ALA A 189 -3.85 9.54 14.59
N GLY A 190 -2.61 9.35 15.04
CA GLY A 190 -1.52 8.75 14.27
C GLY A 190 -0.98 9.64 13.15
N GLN A 191 -1.19 10.95 13.27
CA GLN A 191 -0.61 11.95 12.36
C GLN A 191 0.76 12.38 12.88
N MET A 192 1.70 12.65 11.97
CA MET A 192 3.03 13.17 12.31
C MET A 192 2.92 14.46 13.13
N ARG A 193 3.60 14.48 14.28
CA ARG A 193 3.71 15.64 15.15
C ARG A 193 4.72 16.66 14.61
N VAL A 194 4.23 17.83 14.20
CA VAL A 194 5.05 18.89 13.60
C VAL A 194 6.07 19.46 14.60
N ASP A 195 5.74 19.52 15.89
CA ASP A 195 6.65 19.94 16.94
C ASP A 195 7.82 18.96 17.12
N ASP A 196 7.54 17.66 17.08
CA ASP A 196 8.58 16.61 17.14
C ASP A 196 9.42 16.59 15.85
N LEU A 197 8.80 16.82 14.68
CA LEU A 197 9.53 16.98 13.40
C LEU A 197 10.58 18.09 13.50
N ARG A 198 10.19 19.27 14.01
CA ARG A 198 11.12 20.39 14.22
C ARG A 198 12.24 20.01 15.18
N ALA A 199 11.92 19.39 16.31
CA ALA A 199 12.93 18.95 17.28
C ALA A 199 13.93 17.95 16.67
N GLN A 200 13.46 17.02 15.83
CA GLN A 200 14.31 16.04 15.16
C GLN A 200 15.19 16.67 14.08
N ILE A 201 14.69 17.68 13.37
CA ILE A 201 15.48 18.48 12.41
C ILE A 201 16.60 19.22 13.15
N GLU A 202 16.28 19.93 14.24
CA GLU A 202 17.27 20.65 15.05
C GLU A 202 18.31 19.70 15.63
N ARG A 203 17.88 18.52 16.11
CA ARG A 203 18.80 17.47 16.55
C ARG A 203 19.74 17.04 15.43
N ALA A 204 19.24 16.75 14.24
CA ALA A 204 20.07 16.34 13.11
C ALA A 204 21.11 17.40 12.75
N ILE A 205 20.70 18.68 12.74
CA ILE A 205 21.60 19.82 12.50
C ILE A 205 22.66 19.92 13.61
N GLY A 206 22.26 19.82 14.88
CA GLY A 206 23.17 19.86 16.03
C GLY A 206 24.19 18.71 16.05
N GLU A 207 23.85 17.57 15.47
CA GLU A 207 24.76 16.43 15.27
C GLU A 207 25.67 16.59 14.02
N GLY A 208 25.64 17.74 13.35
CA GLY A 208 26.41 18.02 12.14
C GLY A 208 25.90 17.29 10.89
N ALA A 209 24.68 16.75 10.94
CA ALA A 209 24.06 16.09 9.80
C ALA A 209 23.31 17.08 8.91
N ARG A 210 23.01 16.65 7.68
CA ARG A 210 22.20 17.40 6.73
C ARG A 210 20.79 16.80 6.67
N PRO A 211 19.77 17.52 7.15
CA PRO A 211 18.38 17.22 6.84
C PRO A 211 18.17 17.19 5.32
N LEU A 212 17.77 16.04 4.77
CA LEU A 212 17.65 15.84 3.32
C LEU A 212 16.20 15.82 2.85
N LEU A 213 15.38 14.96 3.45
CA LEU A 213 14.02 14.71 3.01
C LEU A 213 13.09 14.45 4.21
N VAL A 214 11.88 15.00 4.16
CA VAL A 214 10.74 14.55 4.98
C VAL A 214 9.81 13.73 4.09
N SER A 215 9.51 12.50 4.50
CA SER A 215 8.51 11.62 3.89
C SER A 215 7.25 11.66 4.75
N ALA A 216 6.31 12.52 4.35
CA ALA A 216 4.98 12.60 4.94
C ALA A 216 4.05 11.56 4.29
N THR A 217 3.05 11.07 5.03
CA THR A 217 2.15 10.02 4.58
C THR A 217 0.72 10.55 4.45
N ALA A 218 0.12 10.36 3.28
CA ALA A 218 -1.28 10.62 3.01
C ALA A 218 -2.04 9.28 2.97
N GLY A 219 -2.38 8.76 4.16
CA GLY A 219 -2.98 7.45 4.34
C GLY A 219 -1.96 6.41 4.79
N THR A 220 -1.64 6.36 6.08
CA THR A 220 -0.76 5.32 6.64
C THR A 220 -1.35 3.93 6.42
N THR A 221 -0.49 2.94 6.28
CA THR A 221 -0.91 1.57 5.95
C THR A 221 -1.88 1.01 6.98
N VAL A 222 -1.68 1.33 8.26
CA VAL A 222 -2.37 0.67 9.37
C VAL A 222 -3.70 1.37 9.67
N ILE A 223 -3.70 2.66 9.98
CA ILE A 223 -4.88 3.45 10.39
C ILE A 223 -5.44 4.34 9.29
N GLY A 224 -4.72 4.53 8.18
CA GLY A 224 -5.12 5.48 7.15
C GLY A 224 -5.01 6.94 7.60
N ALA A 225 -4.10 7.24 8.54
CA ALA A 225 -3.88 8.61 9.01
C ALA A 225 -3.25 9.46 7.92
N PHE A 226 -3.59 10.75 7.95
CA PHE A 226 -3.04 11.76 7.05
C PHE A 226 -2.19 12.73 7.87
N ASP A 227 -0.91 12.80 7.54
CA ASP A 227 -0.02 13.77 8.14
C ASP A 227 -0.46 15.20 7.77
N PRO A 228 -0.20 16.22 8.62
CA PRO A 228 -0.55 17.61 8.36
C PRO A 228 0.34 18.23 7.26
N LEU A 229 0.08 17.87 6.00
CA LEU A 229 0.96 18.14 4.85
C LEU A 229 1.32 19.62 4.68
N ARG A 230 0.38 20.53 4.95
CA ARG A 230 0.60 21.99 4.81
C ARG A 230 1.60 22.51 5.83
N GLU A 231 1.50 22.05 7.07
CA GLU A 231 2.38 22.44 8.17
C GLU A 231 3.77 21.84 7.97
N ILE A 232 3.85 20.57 7.61
CA ILE A 232 5.10 19.90 7.25
C ILE A 232 5.78 20.61 6.07
N ALA A 233 5.02 21.00 5.03
CA ALA A 233 5.57 21.75 3.91
C ALA A 233 6.15 23.11 4.33
N ALA A 234 5.53 23.80 5.31
CA ALA A 234 6.07 25.04 5.86
C ALA A 234 7.42 24.79 6.57
N VAL A 235 7.53 23.75 7.40
CA VAL A 235 8.79 23.33 8.04
C VAL A 235 9.86 23.00 6.98
N CYS A 236 9.52 22.20 5.98
CA CYS A 236 10.45 21.83 4.91
C CYS A 236 10.99 23.05 4.16
N ARG A 237 10.15 24.06 3.87
CA ARG A 237 10.58 25.30 3.22
C ARG A 237 11.55 26.10 4.09
N GLU A 238 11.27 26.22 5.38
CA GLU A 238 12.11 26.95 6.35
C GLU A 238 13.53 26.38 6.41
N HIS A 239 13.64 25.05 6.48
CA HIS A 239 14.93 24.35 6.59
C HIS A 239 15.52 23.90 5.24
N LYS A 240 14.87 24.23 4.11
CA LYS A 240 15.26 23.82 2.75
C LYS A 240 15.41 22.30 2.59
N ILE A 241 14.43 21.56 3.12
CA ILE A 241 14.35 20.09 3.09
C ILE A 241 13.39 19.67 1.97
N TRP A 242 13.73 18.59 1.25
CA TRP A 242 12.83 18.03 0.24
C TRP A 242 11.58 17.44 0.90
N LEU A 243 10.39 17.71 0.37
CA LEU A 243 9.15 17.08 0.81
C LEU A 243 8.72 16.00 -0.18
N HIS A 244 8.53 14.79 0.32
CA HIS A 244 7.87 13.70 -0.37
C HIS A 244 6.56 13.34 0.34
N VAL A 245 5.52 13.03 -0.42
CA VAL A 245 4.23 12.58 0.10
C VAL A 245 3.96 11.15 -0.39
N ASP A 246 3.98 10.19 0.52
CA ASP A 246 3.56 8.81 0.26
C ASP A 246 2.03 8.74 0.31
N ALA A 247 1.41 8.65 -0.87
CA ALA A 247 -0.04 8.59 -1.06
C ALA A 247 -0.49 7.25 -1.68
N ALA A 248 0.22 6.14 -1.40
CA ALA A 248 -0.05 4.86 -2.04
C ALA A 248 -1.44 4.24 -1.74
N TRP A 249 -2.17 4.72 -0.71
CA TRP A 249 -3.36 4.03 -0.17
C TRP A 249 -4.68 4.83 -0.10
N ALA A 250 -4.64 6.15 0.11
CA ALA A 250 -5.73 7.00 0.60
C ALA A 250 -7.22 6.66 0.25
N VAL A 251 -7.99 6.11 1.23
CA VAL A 251 -9.25 6.61 1.88
C VAL A 251 -9.49 5.73 3.12
N ALA A 252 -9.89 6.29 4.27
CA ALA A 252 -10.25 5.54 5.48
C ALA A 252 -11.57 6.04 6.09
N LEU A 253 -12.36 5.11 6.64
CA LEU A 253 -13.64 5.38 7.33
C LEU A 253 -13.67 4.60 8.65
N SER A 254 -14.20 5.24 9.71
CA SER A 254 -14.38 4.62 11.04
C SER A 254 -15.86 4.26 11.26
N TYR A 255 -16.11 3.09 11.87
CA TYR A 255 -17.46 2.62 12.19
C TYR A 255 -17.51 2.04 13.62
N ILE A 256 -18.52 2.46 14.41
CA ILE A 256 -18.78 1.97 15.78
C ILE A 256 -20.07 1.14 15.78
N PRO A 257 -20.04 -0.13 16.24
CA PRO A 257 -21.22 -0.97 16.34
C PRO A 257 -22.31 -0.32 17.19
N GLU A 258 -23.58 -0.47 16.80
CA GLU A 258 -24.71 0.15 17.50
C GLU A 258 -24.74 -0.17 19.00
N SER A 259 -24.42 -1.40 19.38
CA SER A 259 -24.35 -1.84 20.78
C SER A 259 -23.31 -1.12 21.62
N LYS A 260 -22.34 -0.40 21.03
CA LYS A 260 -21.27 0.32 21.73
C LYS A 260 -21.30 1.82 21.55
N ARG A 261 -22.26 2.36 20.78
CA ARG A 261 -22.38 3.81 20.55
C ARG A 261 -22.74 4.61 21.81
N HIS A 262 -23.15 3.94 22.89
CA HIS A 262 -23.41 4.56 24.19
C HIS A 262 -22.17 4.62 25.10
N LEU A 263 -21.05 4.01 24.70
CA LEU A 263 -19.79 4.05 25.43
C LEU A 263 -18.92 5.19 24.89
N GLU A 264 -18.12 5.79 25.75
CA GLU A 264 -17.16 6.84 25.38
C GLU A 264 -15.78 6.59 26.00
N GLY A 265 -14.77 7.31 25.50
CA GLY A 265 -13.43 7.32 26.07
C GLY A 265 -12.76 5.94 26.20
N GLU A 266 -12.15 5.68 27.35
CA GLU A 266 -11.40 4.44 27.62
C GLU A 266 -12.31 3.21 27.62
N GLU A 267 -13.56 3.35 28.04
CA GLU A 267 -14.52 2.24 28.09
C GLU A 267 -14.88 1.77 26.68
N LEU A 268 -15.14 2.71 25.76
CA LEU A 268 -15.33 2.40 24.35
C LEU A 268 -14.08 1.76 23.75
N SER A 269 -12.90 2.32 24.03
CA SER A 269 -11.62 1.81 23.50
C SER A 269 -11.36 0.36 23.95
N ALA A 270 -11.56 0.08 25.24
CA ALA A 270 -11.40 -1.26 25.81
C ALA A 270 -12.40 -2.27 25.22
N ALA A 271 -13.65 -1.83 24.98
CA ALA A 271 -14.67 -2.67 24.34
C ALA A 271 -14.29 -2.99 22.88
N LEU A 272 -14.00 -1.97 22.08
CA LEU A 272 -13.62 -2.13 20.66
C LEU A 272 -12.36 -3.01 20.50
N HIS A 273 -11.39 -2.89 21.41
CA HIS A 273 -10.19 -3.73 21.42
C HIS A 273 -10.51 -5.23 21.52
N LYS A 274 -11.58 -5.62 22.22
CA LYS A 274 -11.97 -7.04 22.35
C LYS A 274 -12.86 -7.52 21.20
N ILE A 275 -13.69 -6.64 20.64
CA ILE A 275 -14.72 -7.01 19.66
C ILE A 275 -14.13 -7.45 18.32
N ALA A 276 -13.18 -6.69 17.76
CA ALA A 276 -12.67 -6.98 16.41
C ALA A 276 -12.01 -8.37 16.29
N PRO A 277 -11.17 -8.84 17.24
CA PRO A 277 -10.65 -10.21 17.22
C PRO A 277 -11.74 -11.29 17.29
N ILE A 278 -12.76 -11.10 18.13
CA ILE A 278 -13.87 -12.05 18.31
C ILE A 278 -14.68 -12.14 17.03
N VAL A 279 -15.10 -11.01 16.48
CA VAL A 279 -15.89 -10.95 15.25
C VAL A 279 -15.10 -11.52 14.07
N LYS A 280 -13.79 -11.22 13.94
CA LYS A 280 -12.91 -11.85 12.94
C LYS A 280 -12.87 -13.37 13.07
N SER A 281 -12.74 -13.89 14.29
CA SER A 281 -12.75 -15.34 14.54
C SER A 281 -14.05 -15.99 14.09
N ARG A 282 -15.19 -15.33 14.37
CA ARG A 282 -16.52 -15.78 13.94
C ARG A 282 -16.66 -15.79 12.41
N MET A 283 -16.24 -14.72 11.73
CA MET A 283 -16.23 -14.64 10.25
C MET A 283 -15.44 -15.79 9.61
N VAL A 284 -14.26 -16.11 10.15
CA VAL A 284 -13.40 -17.20 9.64
C VAL A 284 -14.06 -18.56 9.86
N LYS A 285 -14.66 -18.81 11.03
CA LYS A 285 -15.34 -20.08 11.34
C LYS A 285 -16.56 -20.31 10.45
N GLU A 286 -17.33 -19.26 10.18
CA GLU A 286 -18.52 -19.35 9.31
C GLU A 286 -18.16 -19.32 7.82
N GLY A 287 -16.93 -18.92 7.47
CA GLY A 287 -16.50 -18.72 6.09
C GLY A 287 -17.26 -17.59 5.39
N SER A 288 -17.75 -16.61 6.16
CA SER A 288 -18.57 -15.53 5.63
C SER A 288 -17.74 -14.48 4.92
N MET A 289 -16.68 -13.95 5.56
CA MET A 289 -15.80 -12.90 5.02
C MET A 289 -14.33 -13.10 5.39
N LEU A 290 -13.42 -12.55 4.57
CA LEU A 290 -11.99 -12.49 4.88
C LEU A 290 -11.57 -11.04 5.13
N ILE A 291 -11.72 -10.61 6.38
CA ILE A 291 -11.33 -9.28 6.87
C ILE A 291 -10.23 -9.45 7.92
N THR A 292 -9.19 -8.62 7.85
CA THR A 292 -8.20 -8.53 8.92
C THR A 292 -8.59 -7.45 9.93
N TYR A 293 -8.12 -7.59 11.16
CA TYR A 293 -8.09 -6.48 12.10
C TYR A 293 -6.63 -6.13 12.39
N GLN A 294 -6.39 -4.89 12.76
CA GLN A 294 -5.04 -4.39 12.95
C GLN A 294 -4.85 -4.01 14.43
N PRO A 295 -3.94 -4.70 15.16
CA PRO A 295 -3.57 -4.27 16.49
C PRO A 295 -2.60 -3.10 16.44
N ILE A 296 -2.91 -2.06 17.20
CA ILE A 296 -2.08 -0.86 17.36
C ILE A 296 -1.84 -0.61 18.83
N ARG A 297 -0.61 -0.24 19.16
CA ARG A 297 -0.23 0.05 20.55
C ARG A 297 -1.07 1.21 21.10
N GLY A 298 -1.82 0.93 22.16
CA GLY A 298 -2.62 1.95 22.85
C GLY A 298 -3.92 2.34 22.16
N GLN A 299 -4.26 1.76 21.01
CA GLN A 299 -5.55 1.99 20.34
C GLN A 299 -6.42 0.73 20.34
N ALA A 300 -7.73 0.93 20.18
CA ALA A 300 -8.67 -0.14 19.96
C ALA A 300 -8.35 -0.88 18.65
N ASN A 301 -8.56 -2.20 18.64
CA ASN A 301 -8.54 -2.98 17.41
C ASN A 301 -9.70 -2.54 16.50
N PHE A 302 -9.42 -2.37 15.22
CA PHE A 302 -10.42 -2.07 14.20
C PHE A 302 -10.29 -3.01 13.00
N PHE A 303 -11.41 -3.21 12.32
CA PHE A 303 -11.42 -3.88 11.03
C PHE A 303 -10.81 -3.00 9.97
N ARG A 304 -9.87 -3.56 9.21
CA ARG A 304 -9.30 -2.89 8.05
C ARG A 304 -9.99 -3.42 6.81
N LEU A 305 -10.73 -2.54 6.16
CA LEU A 305 -11.45 -2.84 4.93
C LEU A 305 -10.81 -2.08 3.77
N VAL A 306 -10.38 -2.83 2.76
CA VAL A 306 -9.81 -2.27 1.54
C VAL A 306 -10.79 -2.50 0.40
N LEU A 307 -11.25 -1.40 -0.19
CA LEU A 307 -12.22 -1.42 -1.28
C LEU A 307 -11.55 -0.88 -2.54
N GLN A 308 -10.89 -1.77 -3.27
CA GLN A 308 -10.33 -1.48 -4.60
C GLN A 308 -10.97 -2.42 -5.61
N ASN A 309 -12.28 -2.31 -5.78
CA ASN A 309 -13.01 -3.16 -6.72
C ASN A 309 -14.15 -2.34 -7.35
N SER A 310 -14.01 -2.05 -8.64
CA SER A 310 -15.02 -1.32 -9.45
C SER A 310 -16.34 -2.08 -9.58
N GLY A 311 -16.36 -3.38 -9.29
CA GLY A 311 -17.56 -4.22 -9.24
C GLY A 311 -18.25 -4.26 -7.87
N LEU A 312 -17.76 -3.53 -6.86
CA LEU A 312 -18.47 -3.40 -5.58
C LEU A 312 -19.74 -2.59 -5.76
N THR A 313 -20.82 -3.08 -5.18
CA THR A 313 -22.11 -2.40 -5.13
C THR A 313 -22.40 -1.89 -3.72
N GLU A 314 -23.42 -1.04 -3.58
CA GLU A 314 -23.94 -0.63 -2.27
C GLU A 314 -24.40 -1.85 -1.45
N ASP A 315 -25.01 -2.84 -2.09
CA ASP A 315 -25.45 -4.09 -1.45
C ASP A 315 -24.28 -4.88 -0.84
N ASP A 316 -23.12 -4.91 -1.52
CA ASP A 316 -21.91 -5.55 -0.98
C ASP A 316 -21.43 -4.84 0.30
N MET A 317 -21.50 -3.51 0.31
CA MET A 317 -21.13 -2.69 1.47
C MET A 317 -22.09 -2.86 2.64
N LEU A 318 -23.40 -2.88 2.36
CA LEU A 318 -24.43 -3.15 3.35
C LEU A 318 -24.27 -4.55 3.94
N PHE A 319 -23.98 -5.56 3.11
CA PHE A 319 -23.71 -6.91 3.60
C PHE A 319 -22.54 -6.94 4.59
N ILE A 320 -21.43 -6.27 4.29
CA ILE A 320 -20.26 -6.23 5.18
C ILE A 320 -20.63 -5.65 6.56
N VAL A 321 -21.34 -4.52 6.57
CA VAL A 321 -21.77 -3.85 7.81
C VAL A 321 -22.75 -4.72 8.58
N GLN A 322 -23.79 -5.24 7.91
CA GLN A 322 -24.82 -6.09 8.51
C GLN A 322 -24.23 -7.39 9.06
N GLU A 323 -23.24 -7.97 8.39
CA GLU A 323 -22.57 -9.18 8.85
C GLU A 323 -21.70 -8.92 10.08
N ILE A 324 -21.00 -7.78 10.14
CA ILE A 324 -20.30 -7.33 11.36
C ILE A 324 -21.30 -7.13 12.51
N GLU A 325 -22.42 -6.46 12.26
CA GLU A 325 -23.48 -6.24 13.26
C GLU A 325 -24.08 -7.56 13.75
N ARG A 326 -24.43 -8.47 12.83
CA ARG A 326 -24.98 -9.79 13.16
C ARG A 326 -24.01 -10.58 14.04
N LEU A 327 -22.73 -10.57 13.70
CA LEU A 327 -21.68 -11.30 14.43
C LEU A 327 -21.25 -10.62 15.74
N SER A 328 -21.66 -9.38 15.99
CA SER A 328 -21.36 -8.62 17.22
C SER A 328 -22.58 -8.36 18.11
N LYS A 329 -23.76 -8.86 17.72
CA LYS A 329 -25.04 -8.57 18.38
C LYS A 329 -25.09 -8.88 19.88
N ASP A 330 -24.34 -9.90 20.32
CA ASP A 330 -24.24 -10.38 21.71
C ASP A 330 -23.01 -9.82 22.47
N LEU A 331 -22.21 -8.97 21.83
CA LEU A 331 -20.93 -8.47 22.37
C LEU A 331 -21.02 -7.10 23.02
#